data_AF-A0A094G4V4-F1
#
_entry.id   AF-A0A094G4V4-F1
#
_cell.length_a   1.000
_cell.length_b   1.000
_cell.length_c   1.000
_cell.angle_alpha   90.00
_cell.angle_beta   90.00
_cell.angle_gamma   90.00
#
_symmetry.space_group_name_H-M   'P 1'
#
loop_
_entity.id
_entity.type
_entity.pdbx_description
1 polymer ?
#
loop_
_entity_poly.entity_id
_entity_poly.type
_entity_poly.pdbx_seq_one_letter_code
_entity_poly.pdbx_strand_id
1 'polypeptide(L)'
;MGDFPQIREQTFKESTIISAFRKAGIWPISCNTALEKVRIYSQPTPTGPIGPIEPTTPSLLQVITPIPTTAQAVEQGLQRWSRRVPEAFSSPSRQSYSNWATGAAQVLAAGQLQELDLRAIRQQVKNSKKKRGGRRRLQVGGELRASEAHELIAQKAELQAQKLAAAKARKESQALNQARKQLHRAGIEARKAERLRKKSVAQLTKLGLPIPPELEDPITDPEASSGSEYESASEGGGRGGGCGSGRESALESESEWE
;
A
#
# COMPACT_ATOMS: atom_id res chain seq x y z
N MET A 1 -60.38 -28.13 -31.19
CA MET A 1 -60.39 -26.66 -31.25
C MET A 1 -60.89 -26.18 -29.90
N GLY A 2 -60.07 -25.40 -29.19
CA GLY A 2 -60.16 -25.26 -27.73
C GLY A 2 -60.91 -24.01 -27.29
N ASP A 3 -61.88 -24.22 -26.40
CA ASP A 3 -62.73 -23.21 -25.74
C ASP A 3 -61.97 -22.35 -24.70
N PHE A 4 -60.68 -22.07 -24.93
CA PHE A 4 -59.84 -21.28 -24.03
C PHE A 4 -60.35 -19.86 -23.75
N PRO A 5 -60.90 -19.09 -24.71
CA PRO A 5 -61.42 -17.77 -24.41
C PRO A 5 -62.67 -17.84 -23.53
N GLN A 6 -63.56 -18.81 -23.78
CA GLN A 6 -64.79 -19.01 -23.00
C GLN A 6 -64.49 -19.48 -21.57
N ILE A 7 -63.48 -20.34 -21.38
CA ILE A 7 -63.02 -20.74 -20.04
C ILE A 7 -62.48 -19.52 -19.28
N ARG A 8 -61.69 -18.65 -19.93
CA ARG A 8 -61.15 -17.44 -19.28
C ARG A 8 -62.25 -16.50 -18.81
N GLU A 9 -63.24 -16.23 -19.66
CA GLU A 9 -64.40 -15.40 -19.28
C GLU A 9 -65.22 -16.04 -18.15
N GLN A 10 -65.29 -17.37 -18.11
CA GLN A 10 -65.99 -18.06 -17.04
C GLN A 10 -65.21 -18.08 -15.70
N THR A 11 -63.87 -18.16 -15.73
CA THR A 11 -63.03 -18.27 -14.53
C THR A 11 -62.60 -16.92 -13.94
N PHE A 12 -62.47 -15.87 -14.74
CA PHE A 12 -62.04 -14.54 -14.29
C PHE A 12 -63.21 -13.59 -14.01
N LYS A 13 -64.32 -14.12 -13.48
CA LYS A 13 -65.43 -13.29 -12.98
C LYS A 13 -65.03 -12.59 -11.70
N GLU A 14 -65.51 -11.36 -11.51
CA GLU A 14 -65.26 -10.56 -10.31
C GLU A 14 -65.59 -11.32 -9.03
N SER A 15 -66.72 -12.06 -9.00
CA SER A 15 -67.11 -12.89 -7.87
C SER A 15 -66.09 -14.00 -7.56
N THR A 16 -65.46 -14.58 -8.57
CA THR A 16 -64.46 -15.64 -8.42
C THR A 16 -63.17 -15.06 -7.85
N ILE A 17 -62.73 -13.90 -8.36
CA ILE A 17 -61.57 -13.17 -7.86
C ILE A 17 -61.79 -12.75 -6.40
N ILE A 18 -62.91 -12.11 -6.06
CA ILE A 18 -63.23 -11.72 -4.69
C ILE A 18 -63.26 -12.94 -3.76
N SER A 19 -63.85 -14.06 -4.20
CA SER A 19 -63.90 -15.29 -3.41
C SER A 19 -62.51 -15.88 -3.18
N ALA A 20 -61.60 -15.79 -4.15
CA ALA A 20 -60.24 -16.29 -4.05
C ALA A 20 -59.42 -15.46 -3.05
N PHE A 21 -59.53 -14.13 -3.10
CA PHE A 21 -58.89 -13.24 -2.14
C PHE A 21 -59.41 -13.44 -0.72
N ARG A 22 -60.71 -13.71 -0.56
CA ARG A 22 -61.30 -14.07 0.74
C ARG A 22 -60.79 -15.41 1.25
N LYS A 23 -60.71 -16.43 0.38
CA LYS A 23 -60.16 -17.75 0.73
C LYS A 23 -58.67 -17.72 1.09
N ALA A 24 -57.93 -16.77 0.53
CA ALA A 24 -56.53 -16.53 0.85
C ALA A 24 -56.32 -15.70 2.12
N GLY A 25 -57.39 -15.17 2.72
CA GLY A 25 -57.31 -14.27 3.87
C GLY A 25 -56.71 -12.89 3.54
N ILE A 26 -56.70 -12.52 2.27
CA ILE A 26 -56.16 -11.24 1.79
C ILE A 26 -57.25 -10.15 1.92
N TRP A 27 -58.51 -10.49 1.65
CA TRP A 27 -59.62 -9.53 1.74
C TRP A 27 -60.96 -10.17 2.16
N PRO A 28 -61.54 -9.82 3.32
CA PRO A 28 -60.97 -8.97 4.38
C PRO A 28 -59.69 -9.59 4.96
N ILE A 29 -58.76 -8.76 5.45
CA ILE A 29 -57.45 -9.23 5.94
C ILE A 29 -57.65 -10.14 7.16
N SER A 30 -57.33 -11.43 7.01
CA SER A 30 -57.31 -12.41 8.09
C SER A 30 -55.91 -13.03 8.21
N CYS A 31 -55.10 -12.46 9.10
CA CYS A 31 -53.68 -12.83 9.26
C CYS A 31 -53.49 -14.33 9.53
N ASN A 32 -54.38 -14.95 10.31
CA ASN A 32 -54.31 -16.38 10.62
C ASN A 32 -54.46 -17.24 9.36
N THR A 33 -55.45 -16.94 8.51
CA THR A 33 -55.68 -17.67 7.25
C THR A 33 -54.55 -17.43 6.27
N ALA A 34 -54.06 -16.20 6.16
CA ALA A 34 -52.94 -15.87 5.28
C ALA A 34 -51.66 -16.60 5.70
N LEU A 35 -51.33 -16.62 6.99
CA LEU A 35 -50.16 -17.33 7.52
C LEU A 35 -50.30 -18.86 7.38
N GLU A 36 -51.49 -19.41 7.55
CA GLU A 36 -51.76 -20.82 7.31
C GLU A 36 -51.55 -21.20 5.85
N LYS A 37 -52.03 -20.38 4.90
CA LYS A 37 -51.78 -20.58 3.47
C LYS A 37 -50.30 -20.44 3.12
N VAL A 38 -49.61 -19.44 3.67
CA VAL A 38 -48.15 -19.30 3.49
C VAL A 38 -47.44 -20.56 3.99
N ARG A 39 -47.78 -21.07 5.18
CA ARG A 39 -47.18 -22.29 5.73
C ARG A 39 -47.45 -23.53 4.85
N ILE A 40 -48.67 -23.69 4.34
CA ILE A 40 -49.03 -24.82 3.48
C ILE A 40 -48.22 -24.80 2.17
N TYR A 41 -48.04 -23.63 1.56
CA TYR A 41 -47.31 -23.50 0.28
C TYR A 41 -45.80 -23.31 0.41
N SER A 42 -45.29 -22.97 1.60
CA SER A 42 -43.85 -22.81 1.88
C SER A 42 -43.18 -24.09 2.39
N GLN A 43 -43.95 -25.12 2.71
CA GLN A 43 -43.37 -26.45 2.89
C GLN A 43 -42.92 -26.99 1.53
N PRO A 44 -41.68 -27.50 1.39
CA PRO A 44 -41.26 -28.17 0.17
C PRO A 44 -42.22 -29.35 -0.04
N THR A 45 -42.91 -29.36 -1.17
CA THR A 45 -43.77 -30.47 -1.57
C THR A 45 -42.95 -31.76 -1.46
N PRO A 46 -43.33 -32.74 -0.61
CA PRO A 46 -42.62 -34.01 -0.58
C PRO A 46 -43.02 -34.78 -1.83
N THR A 47 -42.30 -34.53 -2.92
CA THR A 47 -42.27 -35.44 -4.05
C THR A 47 -41.44 -36.63 -3.60
N GLY A 48 -42.03 -37.83 -3.71
CA GLY A 48 -41.43 -39.11 -3.34
C GLY A 48 -40.13 -39.45 -4.07
N PRO A 49 -39.61 -40.67 -3.84
CA PRO A 49 -38.23 -40.91 -3.43
C PRO A 49 -37.28 -41.07 -4.62
N ILE A 50 -36.01 -40.66 -4.44
CA ILE A 50 -34.78 -41.46 -4.66
C ILE A 50 -33.55 -40.54 -4.41
N GLY A 51 -32.68 -40.99 -3.50
CA GLY A 51 -31.26 -40.58 -3.43
C GLY A 51 -30.88 -39.72 -2.22
N PRO A 52 -29.97 -40.19 -1.34
CA PRO A 52 -29.45 -39.38 -0.24
C PRO A 52 -28.40 -38.41 -0.78
N ILE A 53 -28.67 -37.11 -0.69
CA ILE A 53 -27.62 -36.09 -0.80
C ILE A 53 -27.68 -35.27 0.49
N GLU A 54 -26.53 -35.22 1.15
CA GLU A 54 -26.27 -34.51 2.40
C GLU A 54 -26.88 -33.11 2.46
N PRO A 55 -27.26 -32.62 3.67
CA PRO A 55 -27.78 -31.27 3.84
C PRO A 55 -26.66 -30.25 3.60
N THR A 56 -26.55 -29.74 2.38
CA THR A 56 -25.78 -28.51 2.12
C THR A 56 -26.59 -27.34 2.64
N THR A 57 -26.18 -26.85 3.81
CA THR A 57 -26.57 -25.59 4.42
C THR A 57 -26.66 -24.49 3.35
N PRO A 58 -27.79 -23.77 3.21
CA PRO A 58 -27.87 -22.65 2.28
C PRO A 58 -26.99 -21.51 2.84
N SER A 59 -25.78 -21.40 2.30
CA SER A 59 -24.90 -20.27 2.49
C SER A 59 -25.57 -19.03 1.89
N LEU A 60 -26.33 -18.32 2.72
CA LEU A 60 -26.76 -16.96 2.44
C LEU A 60 -25.52 -16.08 2.24
N LEU A 61 -25.61 -15.20 1.24
CA LEU A 61 -24.60 -14.24 0.76
C LEU A 61 -23.59 -14.80 -0.25
N GLN A 62 -24.07 -15.06 -1.47
CA GLN A 62 -23.19 -15.03 -2.64
C GLN A 62 -22.55 -13.63 -2.71
N VAL A 63 -21.23 -13.60 -2.53
CA VAL A 63 -20.37 -12.43 -2.73
C VAL A 63 -20.68 -11.84 -4.11
N ILE A 64 -21.32 -10.67 -4.14
CA ILE A 64 -21.45 -9.86 -5.34
C ILE A 64 -20.03 -9.56 -5.81
N THR A 65 -19.71 -9.88 -7.07
CA THR A 65 -18.39 -9.58 -7.65
C THR A 65 -18.05 -8.12 -7.39
N PRO A 66 -16.90 -7.81 -6.75
CA PRO A 66 -16.54 -6.43 -6.41
C PRO A 66 -16.39 -5.60 -7.68
N ILE A 67 -16.71 -4.30 -7.57
CA ILE A 67 -16.54 -3.35 -8.68
C ILE A 67 -15.06 -3.34 -9.08
N PRO A 68 -14.74 -3.61 -10.36
CA PRO A 68 -13.35 -3.65 -10.79
C PRO A 68 -12.73 -2.25 -10.72
N THR A 69 -11.61 -2.13 -10.00
CA THR A 69 -10.85 -0.87 -9.85
C THR A 69 -9.67 -0.75 -10.80
N THR A 70 -9.33 -1.85 -11.51
CA THR A 70 -8.16 -1.93 -12.40
C THR A 70 -8.61 -2.38 -13.79
N ALA A 71 -7.99 -1.84 -14.85
CA ALA A 71 -8.31 -2.21 -16.24
C ALA A 71 -8.18 -3.72 -16.50
N GLN A 72 -7.17 -4.38 -15.91
CA GLN A 72 -6.99 -5.83 -16.00
C GLN A 72 -8.16 -6.61 -15.37
N ALA A 73 -8.72 -6.12 -14.27
CA ALA A 73 -9.88 -6.75 -13.62
C ALA A 73 -11.14 -6.60 -14.49
N VAL A 74 -11.31 -5.46 -15.16
CA VAL A 74 -12.38 -5.25 -16.14
C VAL A 74 -12.23 -6.21 -17.32
N GLU A 75 -11.03 -6.37 -17.87
CA GLU A 75 -10.76 -7.27 -18.99
C GLU A 75 -11.06 -8.74 -18.64
N GLN A 76 -10.59 -9.21 -17.49
CA GLN A 76 -10.88 -10.56 -16.99
C GLN A 76 -12.39 -10.76 -16.77
N GLY A 77 -13.08 -9.75 -16.22
CA GLY A 77 -14.53 -9.77 -16.07
C GLY A 77 -15.24 -9.88 -17.41
N LEU A 78 -14.81 -9.09 -18.40
CA LEU A 78 -15.38 -9.10 -19.75
C LEU A 78 -15.17 -10.45 -20.45
N GLN A 79 -14.00 -11.06 -20.32
CA GLN A 79 -13.72 -12.42 -20.83
C GLN A 79 -14.55 -13.49 -20.11
N ARG A 80 -14.72 -13.38 -18.79
CA ARG A 80 -15.50 -14.33 -17.99
C ARG A 80 -16.98 -14.29 -18.37
N TRP A 81 -17.55 -13.10 -18.47
CA TRP A 81 -18.98 -12.93 -18.72
C TRP A 81 -19.35 -13.05 -20.20
N SER A 82 -18.44 -12.70 -21.13
CA SER A 82 -18.67 -12.89 -22.56
C SER A 82 -18.92 -14.34 -22.96
N ARG A 83 -18.44 -15.32 -22.18
CA ARG A 83 -18.69 -16.76 -22.40
C ARG A 83 -19.96 -17.27 -21.71
N ARG A 84 -20.33 -16.72 -20.55
CA ARG A 84 -21.41 -17.25 -19.70
C ARG A 84 -22.78 -16.63 -19.96
N VAL A 85 -22.81 -15.35 -20.30
CA VAL A 85 -24.06 -14.57 -20.42
C VAL A 85 -24.82 -14.85 -21.73
N PRO A 86 -24.17 -15.08 -22.90
CA PRO A 86 -24.87 -15.28 -24.17
C PRO A 86 -25.89 -16.42 -24.18
N GLU A 87 -25.65 -17.50 -23.42
CA GLU A 87 -26.51 -18.69 -23.40
C GLU A 87 -27.94 -18.38 -22.92
N ALA A 88 -28.10 -17.44 -22.00
CA ALA A 88 -29.39 -17.05 -21.44
C ALA A 88 -30.16 -16.03 -22.28
N PHE A 89 -29.54 -15.44 -23.32
CA PHE A 89 -30.16 -14.42 -24.15
C PHE A 89 -30.76 -14.97 -25.45
N SER A 90 -31.85 -14.34 -25.88
CA SER A 90 -32.44 -14.53 -27.21
C SER A 90 -31.50 -14.05 -28.31
N SER A 91 -31.70 -14.53 -29.55
CA SER A 91 -30.77 -14.28 -30.67
C SER A 91 -30.44 -12.78 -30.91
N PRO A 92 -31.41 -11.85 -30.94
CA PRO A 92 -31.11 -10.42 -31.15
C PRO A 92 -30.34 -9.80 -29.98
N SER A 93 -30.72 -10.13 -28.74
CA SER A 93 -30.06 -9.63 -27.52
C SER A 93 -28.65 -10.20 -27.37
N ARG A 94 -28.46 -11.47 -27.76
CA ARG A 94 -27.14 -12.12 -27.80
C ARG A 94 -26.18 -11.39 -28.74
N GLN A 95 -26.63 -11.09 -29.97
CA GLN A 95 -25.81 -10.39 -30.95
C GLN A 95 -25.45 -8.97 -30.49
N SER A 96 -26.43 -8.25 -29.92
CA SER A 96 -26.20 -6.91 -29.35
C SER A 96 -25.16 -6.93 -28.23
N TYR A 97 -25.26 -7.90 -27.32
CA TYR A 97 -24.31 -8.09 -26.23
C TYR A 97 -22.90 -8.44 -26.75
N SER A 98 -22.77 -9.35 -27.72
CA SER A 98 -21.47 -9.71 -28.31
C SER A 98 -20.80 -8.53 -28.99
N ASN A 99 -21.55 -7.71 -29.73
CA ASN A 99 -21.04 -6.48 -30.35
C ASN A 99 -20.57 -5.48 -29.29
N TRP A 100 -21.37 -5.25 -28.25
CA TRP A 100 -21.01 -4.37 -27.14
C TRP A 100 -19.76 -4.86 -26.41
N ALA A 101 -19.68 -6.14 -26.07
CA ALA A 101 -18.54 -6.71 -25.36
C ALA A 101 -17.25 -6.59 -26.19
N THR A 102 -17.33 -6.81 -27.50
CA THR A 102 -16.19 -6.66 -28.42
C THR A 102 -15.74 -5.19 -28.49
N GLY A 103 -16.68 -4.25 -28.64
CA GLY A 103 -16.38 -2.82 -28.65
C GLY A 103 -15.78 -2.34 -27.32
N ALA A 104 -16.32 -2.79 -26.19
CA ALA A 104 -15.81 -2.47 -24.85
C ALA A 104 -14.37 -2.96 -24.67
N ALA A 105 -14.03 -4.16 -25.15
CA ALA A 105 -12.67 -4.68 -25.12
C ALA A 105 -11.70 -3.79 -25.93
N GLN A 106 -12.11 -3.36 -27.13
CA GLN A 106 -11.29 -2.49 -27.99
C GLN A 106 -11.04 -1.12 -27.34
N VAL A 107 -12.08 -0.49 -26.77
CA VAL A 107 -11.95 0.81 -26.09
C VAL A 107 -11.06 0.68 -24.85
N LEU A 108 -11.17 -0.41 -24.10
CA LEU A 108 -10.30 -0.67 -22.94
C LEU A 108 -8.83 -0.82 -23.35
N ALA A 109 -8.54 -1.58 -24.41
CA ALA A 109 -7.19 -1.73 -24.94
C ALA A 109 -6.60 -0.39 -25.42
N ALA A 110 -7.40 0.42 -26.12
CA ALA A 110 -6.99 1.76 -26.53
C ALA A 110 -6.69 2.68 -25.32
N GLY A 111 -7.52 2.62 -24.28
CA GLY A 111 -7.30 3.37 -23.04
C GLY A 111 -6.01 2.97 -22.31
N GLN A 112 -5.71 1.66 -22.25
CA GLN A 112 -4.45 1.17 -21.69
C GLN A 112 -3.23 1.67 -22.48
N LEU A 113 -3.28 1.61 -23.81
CA LEU A 113 -2.21 2.12 -24.68
C LEU A 113 -1.97 3.62 -24.43
N GLN A 114 -3.04 4.42 -24.38
CA GLN A 114 -2.94 5.85 -24.09
C GLN A 114 -2.32 6.12 -22.71
N GLU A 115 -2.63 5.32 -21.69
CA GLU A 115 -2.01 5.46 -20.37
C GLU A 115 -0.50 5.18 -20.41
N LEU A 116 -0.07 4.15 -21.16
CA LEU A 116 1.34 3.84 -21.37
C LEU A 116 2.06 4.97 -22.10
N ASP A 117 1.46 5.53 -23.15
CA ASP A 117 2.01 6.67 -23.89
C ASP A 117 2.16 7.90 -23.00
N LEU A 118 1.15 8.21 -22.18
CA LEU A 118 1.22 9.31 -21.22
C LEU A 118 2.34 9.10 -20.20
N ARG A 119 2.54 7.86 -19.72
CA ARG A 119 3.65 7.52 -18.82
C ARG A 119 5.00 7.69 -19.51
N ALA A 120 5.13 7.24 -20.77
CA ALA A 120 6.35 7.39 -21.56
C ALA A 120 6.70 8.86 -21.80
N ILE A 121 5.72 9.67 -22.22
CA ILE A 121 5.88 11.13 -22.43
C ILE A 121 6.30 11.81 -21.13
N ARG A 122 5.61 11.52 -20.01
CA ARG A 122 5.97 12.08 -18.69
C ARG A 122 7.40 11.73 -18.30
N GLN A 123 7.82 10.49 -18.55
CA GLN A 123 9.18 10.04 -18.25
C GLN A 123 10.22 10.73 -19.14
N GLN A 124 9.93 10.87 -20.44
CA GLN A 124 10.79 11.60 -21.37
C GLN A 124 10.96 13.07 -20.96
N VAL A 125 9.89 13.75 -20.56
CA VAL A 125 9.93 15.13 -20.04
C VAL A 125 10.74 15.21 -18.75
N LYS A 126 10.59 14.26 -17.81
CA LYS A 126 11.43 14.21 -16.61
C LYS A 126 12.91 14.03 -16.96
N ASN A 127 13.22 13.15 -17.92
CA ASN A 127 14.59 12.90 -18.35
C ASN A 127 15.19 14.08 -19.11
N SER A 128 14.42 14.79 -19.93
CA SER A 128 14.89 15.97 -20.65
C SER A 128 15.21 17.14 -19.71
N LYS A 129 14.42 17.32 -18.63
CA LYS A 129 14.74 18.28 -17.56
C LYS A 129 16.08 17.97 -16.89
N LYS A 130 16.40 16.69 -16.67
CA LYS A 130 17.70 16.26 -16.10
C LYS A 130 18.88 16.45 -17.06
N LYS A 131 18.68 16.27 -18.38
CA LYS A 131 19.76 16.30 -19.38
C LYS A 131 20.19 17.72 -19.82
N ARG A 132 19.53 18.78 -19.37
CA ARG A 132 19.87 20.17 -19.76
C ARG A 132 21.15 20.74 -19.12
N GLY A 133 21.74 20.07 -18.13
CA GLY A 133 22.98 20.51 -17.49
C GLY A 133 24.29 20.21 -18.25
N GLY A 134 24.20 19.57 -19.42
CA GLY A 134 25.35 18.95 -20.08
C GLY A 134 25.60 19.36 -21.53
N ARG A 135 24.98 20.43 -22.05
CA ARG A 135 25.43 20.98 -23.34
C ARG A 135 26.77 21.64 -23.07
N ARG A 136 27.84 20.85 -23.14
CA ARG A 136 29.23 21.28 -23.09
C ARG A 136 29.36 22.32 -24.20
N ARG A 137 29.18 23.59 -23.85
CA ARG A 137 29.48 24.68 -24.76
C ARG A 137 30.96 24.51 -25.05
N LEU A 138 31.28 24.10 -26.27
CA LEU A 138 32.60 24.38 -26.80
C LEU A 138 32.75 25.89 -26.67
N GLN A 139 33.82 26.32 -26.01
CA GLN A 139 34.09 27.72 -25.74
C GLN A 139 33.88 28.51 -27.03
N VAL A 140 32.93 29.46 -27.02
CA VAL A 140 32.65 30.29 -28.19
C VAL A 140 33.68 31.43 -28.16
N GLY A 141 34.77 31.26 -28.91
CA GLY A 141 35.84 32.25 -29.04
C GLY A 141 36.98 32.12 -28.02
N GLY A 142 38.21 32.31 -28.51
CA GLY A 142 39.48 32.23 -27.76
C GLY A 142 40.40 31.13 -28.29
N GLU A 143 41.64 31.47 -28.64
CA GLU A 143 42.70 30.49 -28.91
C GLU A 143 43.15 29.91 -27.56
N LEU A 144 42.80 28.66 -27.28
CA LEU A 144 43.33 27.96 -26.11
C LEU A 144 44.75 27.48 -26.45
N ARG A 145 45.75 28.04 -25.76
CA ARG A 145 47.14 27.60 -25.94
C ARG A 145 47.30 26.19 -25.39
N ALA A 146 48.07 25.34 -26.08
CA ALA A 146 48.24 23.94 -25.68
C ALA A 146 48.73 23.78 -24.22
N SER A 147 49.61 24.68 -23.76
CA SER A 147 50.07 24.73 -22.36
C SER A 147 48.93 24.92 -21.36
N GLU A 148 48.04 25.88 -21.62
CA GLU A 148 46.88 26.18 -20.77
C GLU A 148 45.89 25.00 -20.77
N ALA A 149 45.73 24.32 -21.90
CA ALA A 149 44.91 23.10 -21.98
C ALA A 149 45.45 21.99 -21.06
N HIS A 150 46.77 21.78 -21.04
CA HIS A 150 47.42 20.81 -20.16
C HIS A 150 47.27 21.18 -18.68
N GLU A 151 47.41 22.46 -18.32
CA GLU A 151 47.19 22.95 -16.96
C GLU A 151 45.75 22.71 -16.49
N LEU A 152 44.76 22.99 -17.32
CA LEU A 152 43.34 22.74 -16.99
C LEU A 152 43.04 21.25 -16.80
N ILE A 153 43.68 20.38 -17.60
CA ILE A 153 43.56 18.93 -17.44
C ILE A 153 44.19 18.50 -16.10
N ALA A 154 45.37 19.02 -15.77
CA ALA A 154 46.06 18.73 -14.52
C ALA A 154 45.24 19.19 -13.30
N GLN A 155 44.76 20.43 -13.28
CA GLN A 155 43.90 20.95 -12.20
C GLN A 155 42.64 20.12 -12.01
N LYS A 156 42.02 19.66 -13.10
CA LYS A 156 40.85 18.80 -13.03
C LYS A 156 41.20 17.43 -12.44
N ALA A 157 42.33 16.85 -12.82
CA ALA A 157 42.82 15.59 -12.28
C ALA A 157 43.14 15.71 -10.79
N GLU A 158 43.81 16.78 -10.37
CA GLU A 158 44.10 17.08 -8.96
C GLU A 158 42.82 17.24 -8.13
N LEU A 159 41.85 18.02 -8.62
CA LEU A 159 40.57 18.21 -7.94
C LEU A 159 39.81 16.88 -7.80
N GLN A 160 39.85 16.02 -8.84
CA GLN A 160 39.29 14.68 -8.75
C GLN A 160 40.02 13.79 -7.74
N ALA A 161 41.35 13.82 -7.72
CA ALA A 161 42.16 13.10 -6.75
C ALA A 161 41.85 13.56 -5.31
N GLN A 162 41.74 14.86 -5.07
CA GLN A 162 41.34 15.44 -3.79
C GLN A 162 39.94 14.98 -3.37
N LYS A 163 38.97 14.98 -4.28
CA LYS A 163 37.61 14.49 -4.00
C LYS A 163 37.61 13.01 -3.62
N LEU A 164 38.39 12.19 -4.31
CA LEU A 164 38.52 10.76 -3.99
C LEU A 164 39.21 10.56 -2.64
N ALA A 165 40.28 11.29 -2.35
CA ALA A 165 40.97 11.25 -1.07
C ALA A 165 40.05 11.68 0.07
N ALA A 166 39.33 12.80 -0.08
CA ALA A 166 38.35 13.28 0.90
C ALA A 166 37.20 12.28 1.11
N ALA A 167 36.75 11.60 0.06
CA ALA A 167 35.72 10.56 0.18
C ALA A 167 36.23 9.33 0.94
N LYS A 168 37.49 8.92 0.72
CA LYS A 168 38.12 7.83 1.47
C LYS A 168 38.28 8.20 2.95
N ALA A 169 38.87 9.36 3.25
CA ALA A 169 39.04 9.85 4.62
C ALA A 169 37.70 10.00 5.37
N ARG A 170 36.64 10.43 4.68
CA ARG A 170 35.28 10.46 5.25
C ARG A 170 34.76 9.08 5.62
N LYS A 171 34.98 8.06 4.78
CA LYS A 171 34.57 6.68 5.09
C LYS A 171 35.35 6.12 6.27
N GLU A 172 36.65 6.36 6.32
CA GLU A 172 37.53 5.93 7.42
C GLU A 172 37.10 6.56 8.75
N SER A 173 36.94 7.88 8.79
CA SER A 173 36.43 8.59 9.98
C SER A 173 35.03 8.16 10.39
N GLN A 174 34.14 7.86 9.45
CA GLN A 174 32.82 7.30 9.76
C GLN A 174 32.94 5.92 10.40
N ALA A 175 33.79 5.04 9.88
CA ALA A 175 34.03 3.71 10.44
C ALA A 175 34.61 3.78 11.86
N LEU A 176 35.61 4.65 12.08
CA LEU A 176 36.19 4.88 13.41
C LEU A 176 35.15 5.40 14.41
N ASN A 177 34.34 6.37 14.01
CA ASN A 177 33.28 6.91 14.86
C ASN A 177 32.19 5.88 15.16
N GLN A 178 31.86 5.00 14.21
CA GLN A 178 30.92 3.90 14.44
C GLN A 178 31.48 2.89 15.44
N ALA A 179 32.74 2.46 15.26
CA ALA A 179 33.42 1.56 16.19
C ALA A 179 33.50 2.16 17.61
N ARG A 180 33.85 3.45 17.72
CA ARG A 180 33.86 4.15 19.01
C ARG A 180 32.48 4.16 19.68
N LYS A 181 31.42 4.42 18.93
CA LYS A 181 30.04 4.39 19.46
C LYS A 181 29.62 2.99 19.89
N GLN A 182 30.07 1.95 19.18
CA GLN A 182 29.80 0.56 19.56
C GLN A 182 30.52 0.19 20.86
N LEU A 183 31.80 0.52 21.00
CA LEU A 183 32.56 0.31 22.23
C LEU A 183 31.91 1.03 23.42
N HIS A 184 31.50 2.28 23.24
CA HIS A 184 30.82 3.05 24.29
C HIS A 184 29.50 2.41 24.72
N ARG A 185 28.68 1.94 23.77
CA ARG A 185 27.43 1.23 24.06
C ARG A 185 27.68 -0.07 24.82
N ALA A 186 28.63 -0.87 24.35
CA ALA A 186 29.03 -2.11 25.00
C ALA A 186 29.55 -1.85 26.43
N GLY A 187 30.31 -0.77 26.64
CA GLY A 187 30.79 -0.39 27.97
C GLY A 187 29.68 0.05 28.92
N ILE A 188 28.65 0.75 28.43
CA ILE A 188 27.46 1.05 29.24
C ILE A 188 26.73 -0.23 29.63
N GLU A 189 26.56 -1.16 28.70
CA GLU A 189 25.90 -2.44 28.95
C GLU A 189 26.69 -3.29 29.95
N ALA A 190 28.01 -3.39 29.80
CA ALA A 190 28.89 -4.08 30.73
C ALA A 190 28.80 -3.50 32.15
N ARG A 191 28.81 -2.17 32.30
CA ARG A 191 28.64 -1.50 33.60
C ARG A 191 27.27 -1.77 34.23
N LYS A 192 26.19 -1.84 33.43
CA LYS A 192 24.85 -2.20 33.92
C LYS A 192 24.81 -3.66 34.37
N ALA A 193 25.37 -4.57 33.58
CA ALA A 193 25.43 -5.99 33.88
C ALA A 193 26.25 -6.23 35.17
N GLU A 194 27.41 -5.57 35.32
CA GLU A 194 28.25 -5.70 36.51
C GLU A 194 27.53 -5.16 37.77
N ARG A 195 26.75 -4.08 37.65
CA ARG A 195 25.90 -3.61 38.75
C ARG A 195 24.83 -4.63 39.15
N LEU A 196 24.24 -5.35 38.19
CA LEU A 196 23.27 -6.41 38.46
C LEU A 196 23.95 -7.62 39.10
N ARG A 197 25.11 -8.06 38.58
CA ARG A 197 25.94 -9.13 39.16
C ARG A 197 26.29 -8.82 40.62
N LYS A 198 26.79 -7.62 40.90
CA LYS A 198 27.12 -7.21 42.28
C LYS A 198 25.91 -7.24 43.21
N LYS A 199 24.72 -6.85 42.72
CA LYS A 199 23.48 -6.91 43.49
C LYS A 199 23.06 -8.35 43.80
N SER A 200 23.10 -9.26 42.83
CA SER A 200 22.73 -10.66 43.04
C SER A 200 23.72 -11.37 43.96
N VAL A 201 25.03 -11.16 43.76
CA VAL A 201 26.08 -11.68 44.65
C VAL A 201 25.85 -11.20 46.08
N ALA A 202 25.62 -9.89 46.30
CA ALA A 202 25.36 -9.35 47.62
C ALA A 202 24.11 -9.97 48.29
N GLN A 203 23.06 -10.26 47.52
CA GLN A 203 21.85 -10.94 48.02
C GLN A 203 22.15 -12.39 48.43
N LEU A 204 22.87 -13.15 47.61
CA LEU A 204 23.25 -14.53 47.92
C LEU A 204 24.14 -14.61 49.15
N THR A 205 25.13 -13.72 49.24
CA THR A 205 25.99 -13.60 50.42
C THR A 205 25.18 -13.27 51.67
N LYS A 206 24.20 -12.37 51.57
CA LYS A 206 23.30 -12.03 52.69
C LYS A 206 22.44 -13.21 53.14
N LEU A 207 22.03 -14.08 52.20
CA LEU A 207 21.26 -15.29 52.47
C LEU A 207 22.14 -16.49 52.88
N GLY A 208 23.47 -16.34 52.91
CA GLY A 208 24.41 -17.42 53.23
C GLY A 208 24.45 -18.53 52.17
N LEU A 209 23.99 -18.24 50.95
CA LEU A 209 23.97 -19.20 49.84
C LEU A 209 25.29 -19.14 49.05
N PRO A 210 25.78 -20.28 48.53
CA PRO A 210 26.95 -20.30 47.68
C PRO A 210 26.70 -19.50 46.38
N ILE A 211 27.73 -18.77 45.92
CA ILE A 211 27.65 -17.98 44.69
C ILE A 211 27.76 -18.94 43.50
N PRO A 212 26.83 -18.90 42.53
CA PRO A 212 26.94 -19.68 41.30
C PRO A 212 28.18 -19.30 40.49
N PRO A 213 28.80 -20.26 39.77
CA PRO A 213 30.01 -20.03 38.99
C PRO A 213 29.85 -18.94 37.91
N GLU A 214 28.64 -18.76 37.37
CA GLU A 214 28.34 -17.71 36.38
C GLU A 214 28.47 -16.28 36.92
N LEU A 215 28.45 -16.11 38.24
CA LEU A 215 28.53 -14.80 38.91
C LEU A 215 29.88 -14.60 39.62
N GLU A 216 30.80 -15.57 39.57
CA GLU A 216 32.11 -15.45 40.21
C GLU A 216 32.97 -14.39 39.51
N ASP A 217 33.01 -14.45 38.17
CA ASP A 217 33.88 -13.58 37.38
C ASP A 217 33.32 -12.15 37.21
N PRO A 218 34.11 -11.10 37.46
CA PRO A 218 33.74 -9.73 37.15
C PRO A 218 33.56 -9.50 35.64
N ILE A 219 32.49 -8.79 35.27
CA ILE A 219 32.26 -8.40 33.88
C ILE A 219 33.20 -7.23 33.54
N THR A 220 34.12 -7.47 32.61
CA THR A 220 35.10 -6.47 32.16
C THR A 220 34.45 -5.45 31.23
N ASP A 221 34.71 -4.16 31.49
CA ASP A 221 34.22 -3.07 30.63
C ASP A 221 35.11 -2.96 29.37
N PRO A 222 34.58 -3.23 28.17
CA PRO A 222 35.35 -3.16 26.93
C PRO A 222 35.89 -1.75 26.66
N GLU A 223 35.19 -0.69 27.10
CA GLU A 223 35.66 0.70 26.97
C GLU A 223 36.90 0.94 27.85
N ALA A 224 36.89 0.45 29.09
CA ALA A 224 38.02 0.60 30.02
C ALA A 224 39.25 -0.22 29.63
N SER A 225 39.05 -1.40 29.03
CA SER A 225 40.14 -2.25 28.55
C SER A 225 40.84 -1.71 27.30
N SER A 226 40.20 -0.80 26.57
CA SER A 226 40.69 -0.26 25.30
C SER A 226 41.77 0.82 25.42
N GLY A 227 42.25 1.12 26.64
CA GLY A 227 43.48 1.88 26.89
C GLY A 227 43.49 3.23 26.17
N SER A 228 42.64 4.17 26.59
CA SER A 228 42.58 5.47 25.93
C SER A 228 43.61 6.45 26.52
N GLU A 229 44.83 6.43 25.98
CA GLU A 229 45.64 7.64 25.87
C GLU A 229 44.85 8.66 25.04
N TYR A 230 44.16 9.59 25.69
CA TYR A 230 43.68 10.79 25.02
C TYR A 230 43.82 11.98 25.95
N GLU A 231 44.87 12.77 25.73
CA GLU A 231 44.92 14.14 26.20
C GLU A 231 43.70 14.89 25.64
N SER A 232 42.89 15.42 26.55
CA SER A 232 41.76 16.27 26.23
C SER A 232 42.25 17.65 25.80
N ALA A 233 42.57 17.83 24.53
CA ALA A 233 42.65 19.17 23.93
C ALA A 233 41.24 19.70 23.67
N SER A 234 40.59 20.23 24.71
CA SER A 234 39.40 21.07 24.59
C SER A 234 39.56 22.28 25.51
N GLU A 235 40.53 23.13 25.19
CA GLU A 235 40.56 24.50 25.69
C GLU A 235 39.64 25.40 24.86
N GLY A 236 38.64 25.97 25.55
CA GLY A 236 38.24 27.37 25.35
C GLY A 236 37.22 27.67 24.25
N GLY A 237 35.99 28.03 24.66
CA GLY A 237 35.14 28.86 23.80
C GLY A 237 33.63 28.76 23.97
N GLY A 238 33.12 28.64 25.19
CA GLY A 238 31.70 28.86 25.43
C GLY A 238 31.34 30.34 25.31
N ARG A 239 30.53 30.71 24.30
CA ARG A 239 29.61 31.86 24.38
C ARG A 239 28.32 31.51 23.64
N GLY A 240 27.24 31.40 24.40
CA GLY A 240 25.88 31.27 23.90
C GLY A 240 25.45 32.51 23.14
N GLY A 241 24.73 32.30 22.04
CA GLY A 241 23.98 33.31 21.32
C GLY A 241 22.60 32.74 21.00
N GLY A 242 21.61 33.10 21.80
CA GLY A 242 20.21 32.81 21.51
C GLY A 242 19.75 33.67 20.33
N CYS A 243 19.29 33.04 19.25
CA CYS A 243 18.58 33.74 18.19
C CYS A 243 17.06 33.66 18.44
N GLY A 244 16.54 34.63 19.18
CA GLY A 244 15.14 35.01 19.06
C GLY A 244 14.98 35.82 17.77
N SER A 245 14.13 35.37 16.85
CA SER A 245 13.67 36.20 15.73
C SER A 245 12.15 36.23 15.79
N GLY A 246 11.65 37.31 16.40
CA GLY A 246 10.26 37.72 16.30
C GLY A 246 9.96 38.13 14.86
N ARG A 247 8.77 37.75 14.40
CA ARG A 247 8.25 38.05 13.07
C ARG A 247 6.85 38.65 13.25
N GLU A 248 6.78 39.97 13.39
CA GLU A 248 5.60 40.82 13.15
C GLU A 248 6.16 42.17 12.68
N SER A 249 5.96 42.59 11.43
CA SER A 249 4.81 43.38 10.93
C SER A 249 5.14 43.69 9.45
N ALA A 250 4.31 43.38 8.45
CA ALA A 250 3.06 44.03 8.03
C ALA A 250 3.23 45.45 7.48
N LEU A 251 2.58 45.68 6.31
CA LEU A 251 2.31 46.94 5.57
C LEU A 251 3.40 47.35 4.55
N GLU A 252 3.12 47.76 3.30
CA GLU A 252 1.92 47.89 2.46
C GLU A 252 2.37 48.37 1.05
N SER A 253 1.42 48.54 0.13
CA SER A 253 1.48 49.21 -1.20
C SER A 253 1.85 48.30 -2.39
N GLU A 254 0.87 47.79 -3.14
CA GLU A 254 0.00 48.47 -4.16
C GLU A 254 0.67 48.63 -5.53
N SER A 255 0.16 47.91 -6.53
CA SER A 255 -0.12 48.33 -7.93
C SER A 255 -0.67 47.10 -8.67
N GLU A 256 -1.97 47.05 -8.98
CA GLU A 256 -2.57 47.48 -10.26
C GLU A 256 -1.92 46.82 -11.49
N TRP A 257 -2.73 46.02 -12.20
CA TRP A 257 -3.02 46.06 -13.64
C TRP A 257 -3.41 44.65 -14.16
N GLU A 258 -4.66 44.58 -14.65
CA GLU A 258 -5.29 43.64 -15.59
C GLU A 258 -5.43 42.13 -15.26
#